data_AF-A0A8H4XQX1-F1
#
_entry.id   AF-A0A8H4XQX1-F1
#
_cell.length_a   1.000
_cell.length_b   1.000
_cell.length_c   1.000
_cell.angle_alpha   90.00
_cell.angle_beta   90.00
_cell.angle_gamma   90.00
#
_symmetry.space_group_name_H-M   'P 1'
#
loop_
_entity.id
_entity.type
_entity.pdbx_description
1 polymer ?
#
loop_
_entity_poly.entity_id
_entity_poly.type
_entity_poly.pdbx_seq_one_letter_code
_entity_poly.pdbx_strand_id
1 'polypeptide(L)'
;MPSSHASCTEVSADCPVSATTLGYYPNLGANIFFVVVYALCAIFTLGIGLWKKTWVFGVVVFAGFALETCGYIGRVLMHSNPWSDPGFKLDLVCIILAPTLICAGIYLTLKHVARTVGPDFSRITPRLYTWIFIPFDVFCLCLQGVGGGVDAAASDKTPIDAKTLKTGNDIIIAGIALQVVNLAVFGLFSLDFFIAARKHFKNPSEK
;
A
#
# COMPACT_ATOMS: atom_id res chain seq x y z
N MET A 1 -16.08 16.74 -29.02
CA MET A 1 -16.60 16.99 -27.65
C MET A 1 -16.27 15.73 -26.89
N PRO A 2 -15.39 15.76 -25.88
CA PRO A 2 -14.79 14.52 -25.41
C PRO A 2 -15.88 13.63 -24.85
N SER A 3 -16.00 12.46 -25.48
CA SER A 3 -16.85 11.34 -25.15
C SER A 3 -16.63 10.89 -23.71
N SER A 4 -17.69 10.40 -23.09
CA SER A 4 -17.74 9.96 -21.70
C SER A 4 -16.49 9.26 -21.19
N HIS A 5 -16.07 9.56 -19.95
CA HIS A 5 -15.09 8.76 -19.20
C HIS A 5 -15.47 7.27 -19.18
N ALA A 6 -16.77 6.93 -19.30
CA ALA A 6 -17.27 5.55 -19.41
C ALA A 6 -17.05 4.90 -20.80
N SER A 7 -16.79 5.67 -21.85
CA SER A 7 -16.48 5.18 -23.20
C SER A 7 -14.99 5.25 -23.54
N CYS A 8 -14.19 5.93 -22.72
CA CYS A 8 -12.75 5.99 -22.86
C CYS A 8 -12.14 4.70 -22.33
N THR A 9 -11.98 3.70 -23.19
CA THR A 9 -11.23 2.48 -22.88
C THR A 9 -9.78 2.57 -23.31
N GLU A 10 -9.39 3.53 -24.16
CA GLU A 10 -8.04 3.70 -24.70
C GLU A 10 -7.71 5.18 -24.87
N VAL A 11 -6.41 5.51 -24.97
CA VAL A 11 -5.97 6.90 -25.16
C VAL A 11 -6.27 7.35 -26.59
N SER A 12 -7.11 8.38 -26.71
CA SER A 12 -7.52 8.99 -27.99
C SER A 12 -7.56 10.52 -27.88
N ALA A 13 -7.70 11.23 -28.99
CA ALA A 13 -7.80 12.69 -29.03
C ALA A 13 -8.97 13.25 -28.20
N ASP A 14 -10.03 12.45 -28.01
CA ASP A 14 -11.18 12.76 -27.15
C ASP A 14 -10.99 12.29 -25.68
N CYS A 15 -9.95 11.51 -25.37
CA CYS A 15 -9.69 10.93 -24.04
C CYS A 15 -8.22 11.15 -23.61
N PRO A 16 -7.82 12.40 -23.26
CA PRO A 16 -6.43 12.73 -22.96
C PRO A 16 -5.98 12.14 -21.61
N VAL A 17 -4.69 11.81 -21.51
CA VAL A 17 -4.09 11.18 -20.31
C VAL A 17 -4.18 12.09 -19.08
N SER A 18 -4.24 13.40 -19.27
CA SER A 18 -4.46 14.39 -18.21
C SER A 18 -5.84 14.32 -17.55
N ALA A 19 -6.82 13.64 -18.17
CA ALA A 19 -8.15 13.41 -17.60
C ALA A 19 -8.21 12.12 -16.76
N THR A 20 -7.16 11.30 -16.75
CA THR A 20 -7.08 10.12 -15.86
C THR A 20 -6.74 10.53 -14.43
N THR A 21 -7.08 9.70 -13.44
CA THR A 21 -6.76 9.93 -12.02
C THR A 21 -5.25 10.09 -11.77
N LEU A 22 -4.41 9.43 -12.58
CA LEU A 22 -2.95 9.58 -12.53
C LEU A 22 -2.46 10.85 -13.22
N GLY A 23 -3.09 11.29 -14.31
CA GLY A 23 -2.73 12.50 -15.05
C GLY A 23 -1.41 12.42 -15.83
N TYR A 24 -0.68 11.29 -15.76
CA TYR A 24 0.58 11.05 -16.46
C TYR A 24 0.74 9.58 -16.85
N TYR A 25 1.60 9.31 -17.84
CA TYR A 25 2.02 7.94 -18.17
C TYR A 25 3.04 7.42 -17.16
N PRO A 26 2.78 6.26 -16.52
CA PRO A 26 3.75 5.65 -15.63
C PRO A 26 5.06 5.31 -16.37
N ASN A 27 6.21 5.54 -15.73
CA ASN A 27 7.51 5.19 -16.31
C ASN A 27 7.70 3.66 -16.33
N LEU A 28 7.73 3.07 -17.52
CA LEU A 28 7.80 1.62 -17.71
C LEU A 28 9.08 1.01 -17.15
N GLY A 29 10.24 1.65 -17.35
CA GLY A 29 11.52 1.14 -16.86
C GLY A 29 11.58 1.06 -15.34
N ALA A 30 11.12 2.12 -14.65
CA ALA A 30 11.08 2.16 -13.20
C ALA A 30 10.09 1.13 -12.62
N ASN A 31 8.90 1.02 -13.22
CA ASN A 31 7.89 0.07 -12.74
C ASN A 31 8.36 -1.39 -12.90
N ILE A 32 8.97 -1.76 -14.03
CA ILE A 32 9.51 -3.11 -14.24
C ILE A 32 10.63 -3.40 -13.23
N PHE A 33 11.49 -2.43 -12.95
CA PHE A 33 12.52 -2.59 -11.92
C PHE A 33 11.92 -2.93 -10.56
N PHE A 34 10.89 -2.20 -10.12
CA PHE A 34 10.21 -2.48 -8.86
C PHE A 34 9.50 -3.84 -8.86
N VAL A 35 8.83 -4.23 -9.95
CA VAL A 35 8.23 -5.58 -10.08
C VAL A 35 9.28 -6.67 -9.85
N VAL A 36 10.43 -6.58 -10.51
CA VAL A 36 11.50 -7.59 -10.39
C VAL A 36 12.06 -7.61 -8.98
N VAL A 37 12.34 -6.46 -8.38
CA VAL A 37 12.88 -6.38 -7.02
C VAL A 37 11.91 -6.96 -5.99
N TYR A 38 10.63 -6.57 -6.03
CA TYR A 38 9.63 -7.08 -5.10
C TYR A 38 9.35 -8.57 -5.30
N ALA A 39 9.36 -9.07 -6.54
CA ALA A 39 9.23 -10.49 -6.82
C ALA A 39 10.40 -11.30 -6.24
N LEU A 40 11.63 -10.81 -6.39
CA LEU A 40 12.81 -11.44 -5.79
C LEU A 40 12.74 -11.43 -4.26
N CYS A 41 12.32 -10.30 -3.66
CA CYS A 41 12.10 -10.20 -2.22
C CYS A 41 11.02 -11.17 -1.73
N ALA A 42 9.92 -11.34 -2.48
CA ALA A 42 8.87 -12.30 -2.16
C ALA A 42 9.41 -13.73 -2.15
N ILE A 43 10.13 -14.14 -3.21
CA ILE A 43 10.72 -15.49 -3.31
C ILE A 43 11.73 -15.73 -2.18
N PHE A 44 12.60 -14.76 -1.92
CA PHE A 44 13.61 -14.87 -0.85
C PHE A 44 12.95 -15.02 0.52
N THR A 45 11.93 -14.21 0.81
CA THR A 45 11.23 -14.26 2.10
C THR A 45 10.43 -15.56 2.25
N LEU A 46 9.85 -16.07 1.17
CA LEU A 46 9.22 -17.39 1.16
C LEU A 46 10.23 -18.50 1.44
N GLY A 47 11.42 -18.45 0.82
CA GLY A 47 12.51 -19.39 1.06
C GLY A 47 12.97 -19.40 2.52
N ILE A 48 13.16 -18.23 3.13
CA ILE A 48 13.47 -18.12 4.56
C ILE A 48 12.33 -18.67 5.42
N GLY A 49 11.08 -18.30 5.08
CA GLY A 49 9.89 -18.73 5.81
C GLY A 49 9.76 -20.26 5.87
N LEU A 50 10.02 -20.93 4.75
CA LEU A 50 10.01 -22.39 4.65
C LEU A 50 11.21 -23.02 5.38
N TRP A 51 12.43 -22.48 5.18
CA TRP A 51 13.64 -23.07 5.77
C TRP A 51 13.68 -22.94 7.30
N LYS A 52 13.30 -21.78 7.84
CA LYS A 52 13.28 -21.50 9.28
C LYS A 52 11.96 -21.91 9.95
N LYS A 53 11.00 -22.46 9.20
CA LYS A 53 9.64 -22.82 9.67
C LYS A 53 8.91 -21.68 10.38
N THR A 54 9.23 -20.43 10.03
CA THR A 54 8.56 -19.24 10.58
C THR A 54 7.30 -18.93 9.79
N TRP A 55 6.33 -19.85 9.83
CA TRP A 55 5.13 -19.84 8.97
C TRP A 55 4.38 -18.50 8.95
N VAL A 56 4.09 -17.93 10.13
CA VAL A 56 3.30 -16.70 10.22
C VAL A 56 4.07 -15.50 9.66
N PHE A 57 5.36 -15.36 10.03
CA PHE A 57 6.21 -14.28 9.50
C PHE A 57 6.41 -14.42 7.99
N GLY A 58 6.72 -15.62 7.51
CA GLY A 58 6.95 -15.92 6.10
C GLY A 58 5.72 -15.61 5.25
N VAL A 59 4.53 -16.06 5.66
CA VAL A 59 3.27 -15.82 4.92
C VAL A 59 2.92 -14.33 4.88
N VAL A 60 3.00 -13.63 6.01
CA VAL A 60 2.61 -12.20 6.09
C VAL A 60 3.54 -11.32 5.27
N VAL A 61 4.85 -11.52 5.37
CA VAL A 61 5.83 -10.71 4.60
C VAL A 61 5.84 -11.11 3.12
N PHE A 62 5.68 -12.40 2.80
CA PHE A 62 5.50 -12.84 1.42
C PHE A 62 4.27 -12.20 0.78
N ALA A 63 3.13 -12.21 1.49
CA ALA A 63 1.90 -11.59 1.00
C ALA A 63 2.09 -10.08 0.77
N GLY A 64 2.81 -9.38 1.65
CA GLY A 64 3.17 -7.98 1.45
C GLY A 64 3.96 -7.72 0.17
N PHE A 65 5.05 -8.46 -0.06
CA PHE A 65 5.85 -8.31 -1.28
C PHE A 65 5.15 -8.80 -2.55
N ALA A 66 4.30 -9.83 -2.44
CA ALA A 66 3.47 -10.29 -3.54
C ALA A 66 2.45 -9.23 -3.95
N LEU A 67 1.82 -8.55 -2.98
CA LEU A 67 0.93 -7.43 -3.25
C LEU A 67 1.66 -6.25 -3.90
N GLU A 68 2.86 -5.86 -3.44
CA GLU A 68 3.67 -4.85 -4.15
C GLU A 68 3.89 -5.26 -5.61
N THR A 69 4.31 -6.51 -5.83
CA THR A 69 4.56 -7.04 -7.17
C THR A 69 3.31 -6.93 -8.05
N CYS A 70 2.15 -7.35 -7.54
CA CYS A 70 0.87 -7.21 -8.23
C CYS A 70 0.54 -5.75 -8.53
N GLY A 71 0.67 -4.85 -7.55
CA GLY A 71 0.38 -3.43 -7.72
C GLY A 71 1.22 -2.79 -8.83
N TYR A 72 2.52 -3.04 -8.83
CA TYR A 72 3.40 -2.56 -9.90
C TYR A 72 3.14 -3.22 -11.26
N ILE A 73 2.67 -4.48 -11.30
CA ILE A 73 2.16 -5.08 -12.55
C ILE A 73 0.93 -4.31 -13.05
N GLY A 74 0.04 -3.89 -12.13
CA GLY A 74 -1.07 -2.97 -12.44
C GLY A 74 -0.58 -1.69 -13.11
N ARG A 75 0.49 -1.06 -12.59
CA ARG A 75 1.09 0.13 -13.21
C ARG A 75 1.71 -0.11 -14.58
N VAL A 76 2.31 -1.29 -14.79
CA VAL A 76 2.82 -1.68 -16.12
C VAL A 76 1.66 -1.84 -17.10
N LEU A 77 0.53 -2.41 -16.66
CA LEU A 77 -0.68 -2.51 -17.49
C LEU A 77 -1.26 -1.12 -17.81
N MET A 78 -1.25 -0.20 -16.84
CA MET A 78 -1.66 1.19 -17.04
C MET A 78 -0.69 2.00 -17.93
N HIS A 79 0.54 1.54 -18.15
CA HIS A 79 1.43 2.16 -19.13
C HIS A 79 0.91 1.97 -20.56
N SER A 80 0.45 0.75 -20.89
CA SER A 80 -0.18 0.49 -22.19
C SER A 80 -1.54 1.17 -22.31
N ASN A 81 -2.31 1.20 -21.20
CA ASN A 81 -3.64 1.77 -21.21
C ASN A 81 -4.01 2.45 -19.88
N PRO A 82 -3.76 3.76 -19.74
CA PRO A 82 -4.08 4.54 -18.54
C PRO A 82 -5.56 4.53 -18.15
N TRP A 83 -6.45 4.17 -19.09
CA TRP A 83 -7.90 4.09 -18.87
C TRP A 83 -8.36 2.72 -18.36
N SER A 84 -7.45 1.78 -18.08
CA SER A 84 -7.83 0.46 -17.57
C SER A 84 -8.31 0.54 -16.12
N ASP A 85 -9.62 0.55 -15.92
CA ASP A 85 -10.27 0.38 -14.61
C ASP A 85 -9.72 -0.78 -13.76
N PRO A 86 -9.56 -2.02 -14.30
CA PRO A 86 -9.02 -3.12 -13.50
C PRO A 86 -7.55 -2.89 -13.14
N GLY A 87 -6.76 -2.25 -14.01
CA GLY A 87 -5.36 -1.93 -13.73
C GLY A 87 -5.21 -0.90 -12.60
N PHE A 88 -6.06 0.14 -12.62
CA PHE A 88 -6.09 1.16 -11.57
C PHE A 88 -6.51 0.58 -10.21
N LYS A 89 -7.60 -0.20 -10.19
CA LYS A 89 -8.09 -0.82 -8.95
C LYS A 89 -7.07 -1.80 -8.37
N LEU A 90 -6.40 -2.56 -9.23
CA LEU A 90 -5.36 -3.51 -8.82
C LEU A 90 -4.13 -2.77 -8.27
N ASP A 91 -3.64 -1.73 -8.94
CA ASP A 91 -2.55 -0.88 -8.44
C ASP A 91 -2.89 -0.31 -7.05
N LEU A 92 -4.02 0.41 -6.98
CA LEU A 92 -4.45 1.11 -5.79
C LEU A 92 -4.61 0.16 -4.61
N VAL A 93 -5.37 -0.92 -4.74
CA VAL A 93 -5.64 -1.84 -3.62
C VAL A 93 -4.37 -2.59 -3.20
N CYS A 94 -3.58 -3.08 -4.16
CA CYS A 94 -2.41 -3.90 -3.85
C CYS A 94 -1.28 -3.08 -3.22
N ILE A 95 -0.95 -1.90 -3.77
CA ILE A 95 0.09 -1.02 -3.18
C ILE A 95 -0.32 -0.53 -1.79
N ILE A 96 -1.62 -0.42 -1.51
CA ILE A 96 -2.12 0.09 -0.23
C ILE A 96 -2.14 -0.98 0.85
N LEU A 97 -2.49 -2.22 0.51
CA LEU A 97 -2.49 -3.33 1.47
C LEU A 97 -1.08 -3.87 1.77
N ALA A 98 -0.18 -3.79 0.79
CA ALA A 98 1.19 -4.27 0.91
C ALA A 98 1.97 -3.74 2.13
N PRO A 99 2.08 -2.41 2.38
CA PRO A 99 2.85 -1.87 3.48
C PRO A 99 2.29 -2.31 4.83
N THR A 100 0.96 -2.40 4.99
CA THR A 100 0.32 -2.85 6.23
C THR A 100 0.72 -4.28 6.58
N LEU A 101 0.78 -5.19 5.58
CA LEU A 101 1.25 -6.56 5.78
C LEU A 101 2.75 -6.62 6.11
N ILE A 102 3.58 -5.86 5.42
CA ILE A 102 5.02 -5.79 5.71
C ILE A 102 5.24 -5.29 7.16
N CYS A 103 4.50 -4.27 7.56
CA CYS A 103 4.50 -3.72 8.91
C CYS A 103 4.07 -4.74 9.97
N ALA A 104 3.04 -5.54 9.70
CA ALA A 104 2.64 -6.64 10.57
C ALA A 104 3.75 -7.70 10.71
N GLY A 105 4.47 -8.00 9.63
CA GLY A 105 5.63 -8.89 9.65
C GLY A 105 6.78 -8.37 10.52
N ILE A 106 7.12 -7.09 10.37
CA ILE A 106 8.12 -6.39 11.21
C ILE A 106 7.76 -6.55 12.69
N TYR A 107 6.49 -6.32 13.07
CA TYR A 107 6.07 -6.49 14.46
C TYR A 107 6.18 -7.91 15.01
N LEU A 108 5.91 -8.92 14.20
CA LEU A 108 6.10 -10.30 14.63
C LEU A 108 7.56 -10.52 15.02
N THR A 109 8.51 -9.98 14.25
CA THR A 109 9.94 -10.03 14.59
C THR A 109 10.25 -9.28 15.87
N LEU A 110 9.79 -8.02 15.99
CA LEU A 110 10.01 -7.19 17.18
C LEU A 110 9.39 -7.77 18.45
N LYS A 111 8.23 -8.43 18.37
CA LYS A 111 7.59 -9.14 19.49
C LYS A 111 8.48 -10.26 20.04
N HIS A 112 9.16 -11.02 19.18
CA HIS A 112 10.07 -12.06 19.63
C HIS A 112 11.33 -11.47 20.27
N VAL A 113 11.89 -10.40 19.67
CA VAL A 113 13.04 -9.67 20.24
C VAL A 113 12.71 -9.07 21.61
N ALA A 114 11.54 -8.44 21.77
CA ALA A 114 11.10 -7.88 23.03
C ALA A 114 10.95 -8.93 24.14
N ARG A 115 10.46 -10.14 23.80
CA ARG A 115 10.36 -11.25 24.76
C ARG A 115 11.72 -11.76 25.23
N THR A 116 12.77 -11.63 24.42
CA THR A 116 14.13 -12.04 24.79
C THR A 116 14.89 -11.01 25.61
N VAL A 117 14.53 -9.72 25.52
CA VAL A 117 15.22 -8.62 26.22
C VAL A 117 14.70 -8.40 27.65
N GLY A 118 13.51 -8.93 27.97
CA GLY A 118 12.88 -8.78 29.28
C GLY A 118 11.77 -7.71 29.28
N PRO A 119 10.70 -7.89 30.07
CA PRO A 119 9.49 -7.07 30.04
C PRO A 119 9.65 -5.64 30.58
N ASP A 120 10.72 -5.33 31.33
CA ASP A 120 10.84 -4.08 32.10
C ASP A 120 11.30 -2.84 31.28
N PHE A 121 11.71 -3.01 30.02
CA PHE A 121 12.10 -1.90 29.13
C PHE A 121 11.12 -1.65 27.98
N SER A 122 10.10 -2.49 27.80
CA SER A 122 9.16 -2.36 26.68
C SER A 122 8.10 -1.30 26.98
N ARG A 123 8.46 -0.03 26.89
CA ARG A 123 7.62 1.14 27.19
C ARG A 123 6.28 1.17 26.44
N ILE A 124 6.13 0.39 25.37
CA ILE A 124 4.88 0.32 24.59
C ILE A 124 4.61 -1.11 24.14
N THR A 125 3.40 -1.60 24.42
CA THR A 125 2.92 -2.92 24.01
C THR A 125 2.72 -2.95 22.50
N PRO A 126 3.52 -3.71 21.72
CA PRO A 126 3.47 -3.69 20.26
C PRO A 126 2.10 -4.08 19.67
N ARG A 127 1.28 -4.78 20.46
CA ARG A 127 -0.08 -5.19 20.08
C ARG A 127 -1.05 -4.02 19.92
N LEU A 128 -0.88 -2.93 20.67
CA LEU A 128 -1.82 -1.82 20.64
C LEU A 128 -1.74 -1.08 19.30
N TYR A 129 -0.53 -0.97 18.74
CA TYR A 129 -0.31 -0.32 17.46
C TYR A 129 -0.99 -1.04 16.31
N THR A 130 -0.78 -2.35 16.19
CA THR A 130 -1.42 -3.13 15.12
C THR A 130 -2.94 -3.03 15.18
N TRP A 131 -3.50 -2.93 16.39
CA TRP A 131 -4.94 -2.74 16.63
C TRP A 131 -5.47 -1.35 16.28
N ILE A 132 -4.63 -0.32 16.21
CA ILE A 132 -5.01 1.05 15.84
C ILE A 132 -4.77 1.30 14.36
N PHE A 133 -3.64 0.84 13.81
CA PHE A 133 -3.23 1.12 12.45
C PHE A 133 -4.01 0.33 11.39
N ILE A 134 -4.32 -0.95 11.65
CA ILE A 134 -5.12 -1.77 10.71
C ILE A 134 -6.52 -1.17 10.48
N PRO A 135 -7.33 -0.84 11.51
CA PRO A 135 -8.66 -0.27 11.25
C PRO A 135 -8.57 1.11 10.58
N PHE A 136 -7.50 1.88 10.82
CA PHE A 136 -7.27 3.13 10.11
C PHE A 136 -6.98 2.91 8.61
N ASP A 137 -6.16 1.91 8.27
CA ASP A 137 -5.91 1.56 6.86
C ASP A 137 -7.18 1.02 6.18
N VAL A 138 -7.99 0.22 6.90
CA VAL A 138 -9.31 -0.23 6.41
C VAL A 138 -10.24 0.97 6.19
N PHE A 139 -10.23 1.96 7.10
CA PHE A 139 -11.00 3.19 6.92
C PHE A 139 -10.55 3.96 5.67
N CYS A 140 -9.24 4.07 5.43
CA CYS A 140 -8.70 4.70 4.22
C CYS A 140 -9.10 3.94 2.94
N LEU A 141 -9.09 2.60 2.99
CA LEU A 141 -9.58 1.74 1.90
C LEU A 141 -11.08 1.94 1.63
N CYS A 142 -11.89 2.08 2.68
CA CYS A 142 -13.31 2.39 2.55
C CYS A 142 -13.52 3.75 1.85
N LEU A 143 -12.75 4.79 2.22
CA LEU A 143 -12.82 6.09 1.54
C LEU A 143 -12.51 5.96 0.05
N GLN A 144 -11.50 5.18 -0.32
CA GLN A 144 -11.14 4.97 -1.72
C GLN A 144 -12.18 4.15 -2.47
N GLY A 145 -12.78 3.15 -1.83
CA GLY A 145 -13.91 2.41 -2.39
C GLY A 145 -15.14 3.29 -2.62
N VAL A 146 -15.44 4.19 -1.68
CA VAL A 146 -16.51 5.19 -1.83
C VAL A 146 -16.18 6.17 -2.95
N GLY A 147 -14.96 6.70 -2.99
CA GLY A 147 -14.51 7.62 -4.06
C GLY A 147 -14.60 6.96 -5.43
N GLY A 148 -14.12 5.72 -5.57
CA GLY A 148 -14.22 4.95 -6.82
C GLY A 148 -15.67 4.61 -7.21
N GLY A 149 -16.54 4.38 -6.22
CA GLY A 149 -17.98 4.18 -6.46
C GLY A 149 -18.69 5.47 -6.91
N VAL A 150 -18.33 6.61 -6.34
CA VAL A 150 -18.82 7.93 -6.74
C VAL A 150 -18.34 8.28 -8.15
N ASP A 151 -17.08 8.01 -8.48
CA ASP A 151 -16.52 8.19 -9.82
C ASP A 151 -17.24 7.33 -10.87
N ALA A 152 -17.49 6.06 -10.56
CA ALA A 152 -18.24 5.17 -11.44
C ALA A 152 -19.69 5.65 -11.65
N ALA A 153 -20.37 6.05 -10.57
CA ALA A 153 -21.75 6.55 -10.65
C ALA A 153 -21.86 7.91 -11.37
N ALA A 154 -20.83 8.75 -11.31
CA ALA A 154 -20.78 10.01 -12.04
C ALA A 154 -20.51 9.81 -13.54
N SER A 155 -19.76 8.75 -13.89
CA SER A 155 -19.46 8.37 -15.27
C SER A 155 -20.67 7.78 -16.01
N ASP A 156 -21.61 7.17 -15.28
CA ASP A 156 -22.81 6.52 -15.83
C ASP A 156 -23.97 7.51 -16.14
N LYS A 157 -23.88 8.76 -15.67
CA LYS A 157 -24.90 9.78 -15.90
C LYS A 157 -24.70 10.52 -17.23
N THR A 158 -25.79 10.72 -17.98
CA THR A 158 -25.85 11.63 -19.15
C THR A 158 -26.77 12.83 -18.87
N PRO A 159 -26.27 14.08 -18.91
CA PRO A 159 -24.89 14.50 -19.12
C PRO A 159 -23.97 14.17 -17.94
N ILE A 160 -22.67 14.03 -18.21
CA ILE A 160 -21.64 13.68 -17.23
C ILE A 160 -21.58 14.76 -16.16
N ASP A 161 -21.63 14.33 -14.90
CA ASP A 161 -21.49 15.22 -13.77
C ASP A 161 -20.01 15.40 -13.42
N ALA A 162 -19.35 16.32 -14.14
CA ALA A 162 -17.94 16.64 -13.94
C ALA A 162 -17.62 17.07 -12.50
N LYS A 163 -18.59 17.64 -11.77
CA LYS A 163 -18.43 18.00 -10.36
C LYS A 163 -18.37 16.76 -9.47
N THR A 164 -19.23 15.77 -9.72
CA THR A 164 -19.24 14.52 -8.96
C THR A 164 -18.02 13.65 -9.29
N LEU A 165 -17.55 13.63 -10.55
CA LEU A 165 -16.26 13.00 -10.92
C LEU A 165 -15.08 13.62 -10.19
N LYS A 166 -15.01 14.95 -10.12
CA LYS A 166 -13.93 15.60 -9.35
C LYS A 166 -14.02 15.24 -7.87
N THR A 167 -15.23 15.15 -7.34
CA THR A 167 -15.46 14.82 -5.93
C THR A 167 -15.02 13.40 -5.60
N GLY A 168 -15.29 12.41 -6.45
CA GLY A 168 -14.84 11.04 -6.20
C GLY A 168 -13.32 10.91 -6.29
N ASN A 169 -12.68 11.53 -7.29
CA ASN A 169 -11.21 11.58 -7.37
C ASN A 169 -10.57 12.28 -6.15
N ASP A 170 -11.12 13.41 -5.70
CA ASP A 170 -10.65 14.11 -4.50
C ASP A 170 -10.79 13.22 -3.24
N ILE A 171 -11.86 12.42 -3.14
CA ILE A 171 -12.05 11.45 -2.05
C ILE A 171 -10.99 10.33 -2.11
N ILE A 172 -10.70 9.79 -3.30
CA ILE A 172 -9.65 8.77 -3.48
C ILE A 172 -8.30 9.33 -3.03
N ILE A 173 -7.92 10.52 -3.52
CA ILE A 173 -6.65 11.17 -3.18
C ILE A 173 -6.57 11.45 -1.68
N ALA A 174 -7.65 11.91 -1.05
CA ALA A 174 -7.69 12.13 0.40
C ALA A 174 -7.46 10.83 1.19
N GLY A 175 -8.06 9.72 0.78
CA GLY A 175 -7.84 8.41 1.38
C GLY A 175 -6.38 7.96 1.30
N ILE A 176 -5.76 8.11 0.12
CA ILE A 176 -4.34 7.80 -0.09
C ILE A 176 -3.45 8.68 0.78
N ALA A 177 -3.71 9.98 0.83
CA ALA A 177 -2.91 10.93 1.62
C ALA A 177 -2.96 10.61 3.13
N LEU A 178 -4.15 10.33 3.67
CA LEU A 178 -4.32 9.93 5.07
C LEU A 178 -3.55 8.64 5.38
N GLN A 179 -3.58 7.68 4.45
CA GLN A 179 -2.88 6.42 4.62
C GLN A 179 -1.36 6.58 4.61
N VAL A 180 -0.81 7.42 3.72
CA VAL A 180 0.63 7.70 3.68
C VAL A 180 1.09 8.36 4.98
N VAL A 181 0.31 9.30 5.52
CA VAL A 181 0.60 9.92 6.83
C VAL A 181 0.59 8.87 7.94
N ASN A 182 -0.41 7.99 7.95
CA ASN A 182 -0.52 6.91 8.94
C ASN A 182 0.69 5.97 8.89
N LEU A 183 1.10 5.55 7.69
CA LEU A 183 2.27 4.71 7.48
C LEU A 183 3.58 5.42 7.86
N ALA A 184 3.70 6.72 7.61
CA ALA A 184 4.87 7.50 8.00
C ALA A 184 5.00 7.59 9.53
N VAL A 185 3.89 7.88 10.23
CA VAL A 185 3.83 7.92 11.69
C VAL A 185 4.18 6.54 12.27
N PHE A 186 3.62 5.49 11.69
CA PHE A 186 3.95 4.11 12.01
C PHE A 186 5.46 3.83 11.88
N GLY A 187 6.04 4.22 10.76
CA GLY A 187 7.46 4.03 10.46
C GLY A 187 8.35 4.72 11.49
N LEU A 188 8.02 5.96 11.88
CA LEU A 188 8.74 6.70 12.91
C LEU A 188 8.71 6.00 14.26
N PHE A 189 7.54 5.51 14.71
CA PHE A 189 7.44 4.77 15.96
C PHE A 189 8.19 3.43 15.92
N SER A 190 8.12 2.72 14.79
CA SER A 190 8.86 1.47 14.58
C SER A 190 10.37 1.70 14.64
N LEU A 191 10.87 2.77 14.02
CA LEU A 191 12.27 3.17 14.06
C LEU A 191 12.74 3.57 15.46
N ASP A 192 11.95 4.37 16.19
CA ASP A 192 12.27 4.77 17.56
C ASP A 192 12.41 3.55 18.48
N PHE A 193 11.45 2.61 18.40
CA PHE A 193 11.53 1.35 19.13
C PHE A 193 12.77 0.54 18.73
N PHE A 194 13.08 0.44 17.43
CA PHE A 194 14.25 -0.30 16.95
C PHE A 194 15.56 0.30 17.49
N ILE A 195 15.68 1.63 17.50
CA ILE A 195 16.85 2.33 18.05
C ILE A 195 16.97 2.09 19.55
N ALA A 196 15.86 2.19 20.29
CA ALA A 196 15.82 1.92 21.73
C ALA A 196 16.27 0.47 22.05
N ALA A 197 15.73 -0.51 21.32
CA ALA A 197 16.12 -1.91 21.47
C ALA A 197 17.61 -2.13 21.15
N ARG A 198 18.12 -1.53 20.06
CA ARG A 198 19.52 -1.67 19.65
C ARG A 198 20.50 -1.06 20.67
N LYS A 199 20.14 0.07 21.30
CA LYS A 199 20.94 0.69 22.37
C LYS A 199 21.06 -0.25 23.58
N HIS A 200 19.97 -0.90 23.96
CA HIS A 200 19.97 -1.86 25.07
C HIS A 200 20.90 -3.06 24.80
N PHE A 201 20.88 -3.62 23.59
CA PHE A 201 21.81 -4.72 23.24
C PHE A 201 23.28 -4.29 23.21
N LYS A 202 23.57 -3.00 22.99
CA LYS A 202 24.95 -2.49 22.94
C LYS A 202 25.52 -2.20 24.33
N ASN A 203 24.67 -1.89 25.32
CA ASN A 203 25.04 -1.59 26.70
C ASN A 203 24.34 -2.55 27.70
N PRO A 204 24.74 -3.83 27.78
CA PRO A 204 24.13 -4.78 28.73
C PRO A 204 24.47 -4.53 30.22
N SER A 205 25.25 -3.47 30.54
CA SER A 205 25.85 -3.26 31.88
C SER A 205 25.18 -2.20 32.76
N GLU A 206 23.94 -1.79 32.50
CA GLU A 206 23.16 -0.96 33.43
C GLU A 206 21.89 -1.66 33.90
N LYS A 207 22.08 -2.81 34.59
CA LYS A 207 21.62 -3.12 35.96
C LYS A 207 21.57 -4.62 36.18
#